data_AF-A0ABD0N7B4-F1
#
_entry.id   AF-A0ABD0N7B4-F1
#
_cell.length_a   1.000
_cell.length_b   1.000
_cell.length_c   1.000
_cell.angle_alpha   90.00
_cell.angle_beta   90.00
_cell.angle_gamma   90.00
#
_symmetry.space_group_name_H-M   'P 1'
#
loop_
_entity.id
_entity.type
_entity.pdbx_description
1 polymer ?
#
loop_
_entity_poly.entity_id
_entity_poly.type
_entity_poly.pdbx_seq_one_letter_code
_entity_poly.pdbx_strand_id
1 'polypeptide(L)'
;TPAWPKVPTTPFGDQVVTLQDIPSQEDDPNLTLLCPVRALRIYLERTQPFRRSEQLFVCYGGQQKGKAVSKQRISHWLVDAIRMAYQARGLLG
;
A
#
# COMPACT_ATOMS: atom_id res chain seq x y z
N THR A 1 -25.05 18.14 25.62
CA THR A 1 -24.15 17.11 25.07
C THR A 1 -23.96 17.41 23.59
N PRO A 2 -22.74 17.63 23.07
CA PRO A 2 -22.57 17.85 21.65
C PRO A 2 -22.68 16.50 20.92
N ALA A 3 -23.66 16.40 20.02
CA ALA A 3 -23.82 15.27 19.13
C ALA A 3 -22.71 15.31 18.08
N TRP A 4 -21.90 14.26 18.01
CA TRP A 4 -20.97 14.07 16.91
C TRP A 4 -21.73 13.96 15.58
N PRO A 5 -21.27 14.62 14.50
CA PRO A 5 -21.86 14.42 13.18
C PRO A 5 -21.68 12.95 12.79
N LYS A 6 -22.79 12.29 12.45
CA LYS A 6 -22.77 10.90 11.98
C LYS A 6 -21.88 10.84 10.74
N VAL A 7 -20.85 9.99 10.78
CA VAL A 7 -19.93 9.78 9.67
C VAL A 7 -20.75 9.53 8.40
N PRO A 8 -20.58 10.32 7.33
CA PRO A 8 -21.21 10.03 6.05
C PRO A 8 -20.80 8.62 5.64
N THR A 9 -21.76 7.70 5.62
CA THR A 9 -21.53 6.33 5.18
C THR A 9 -21.16 6.40 3.70
N THR A 10 -19.87 6.37 3.41
CA THR A 10 -19.38 6.43 2.03
C THR A 10 -19.78 5.14 1.31
N PRO A 11 -20.30 5.21 0.08
CA PRO A 11 -20.72 4.03 -0.68
C PRO A 11 -19.55 3.12 -1.12
N PHE A 12 -18.32 3.49 -0.79
CA PHE A 12 -17.09 2.76 -1.12
C PHE A 12 -16.62 1.81 -0.02
N GLY A 13 -17.40 1.66 1.06
CA GLY A 13 -16.99 0.95 2.28
C GLY A 13 -16.48 -0.49 2.09
N ASP A 14 -16.91 -1.19 1.03
CA ASP A 14 -16.59 -2.61 0.82
C ASP A 14 -16.32 -2.99 -0.65
N GLN A 15 -15.97 -2.03 -1.53
CA GLN A 15 -15.64 -2.39 -2.91
C GLN A 15 -14.28 -3.09 -2.99
N VAL A 16 -14.27 -4.30 -3.57
CA VAL A 16 -13.04 -5.03 -3.87
C VAL A 16 -12.31 -4.27 -4.96
N VAL A 17 -11.26 -3.54 -4.59
CA VAL A 17 -10.37 -2.88 -5.55
C VAL A 17 -9.65 -3.95 -6.36
N THR A 18 -9.90 -3.98 -7.66
CA THR A 18 -9.19 -4.82 -8.62
C THR A 18 -8.03 -4.04 -9.24
N LEU A 19 -7.04 -4.74 -9.79
CA LEU A 19 -5.92 -4.09 -10.49
C LEU A 19 -6.37 -3.24 -11.70
N GLN A 20 -7.57 -3.51 -12.23
CA GLN A 20 -8.15 -2.78 -13.36
C GLN A 20 -8.68 -1.40 -12.95
N ASP A 21 -8.99 -1.20 -11.66
CA ASP A 21 -9.45 0.08 -11.11
C ASP A 21 -8.30 1.09 -10.95
N ILE A 22 -7.06 0.66 -11.24
CA ILE A 22 -5.87 1.47 -11.11
C ILE A 22 -5.53 2.07 -12.48
N PRO A 23 -5.42 3.40 -12.62
CA PRO A 23 -5.09 4.04 -13.89
C PRO A 23 -3.75 3.48 -14.42
N SER A 24 -3.78 3.01 -15.66
CA SER A 24 -2.71 2.22 -16.27
C SER A 24 -1.65 3.05 -16.99
N GLN A 25 -1.89 4.35 -17.20
CA GLN A 25 -1.02 5.19 -18.01
C GLN A 25 -0.88 6.57 -17.37
N GLU A 26 0.36 6.89 -17.03
CA GLU A 26 0.79 8.24 -16.68
C GLU A 26 1.81 8.63 -17.75
N ASP A 27 1.45 9.53 -18.67
CA ASP A 27 2.36 10.01 -19.73
C ASP A 27 3.55 10.81 -19.17
N ASP A 28 3.50 11.17 -17.88
CA ASP A 28 4.60 11.80 -17.16
C ASP A 28 5.59 10.73 -16.61
N PRO A 29 6.88 10.77 -17.00
CA PRO A 29 7.91 9.85 -16.51
C PRO A 29 8.05 9.86 -14.97
N ASN A 30 7.75 10.99 -14.31
CA ASN A 30 7.76 11.10 -12.85
C ASN A 30 6.55 10.39 -12.23
N LEU A 31 5.36 10.52 -12.82
CA LEU A 31 4.17 9.81 -12.33
C LEU A 31 4.23 8.32 -12.67
N THR A 32 5.01 7.94 -13.67
CA THR A 32 5.27 6.52 -13.93
C THR A 32 5.86 5.85 -12.68
N LEU A 33 6.73 6.51 -11.91
CA LEU A 33 7.28 5.98 -10.65
C LEU A 33 6.22 5.76 -9.56
N LEU A 34 5.08 6.46 -9.67
CA LEU A 34 3.94 6.37 -8.76
C LEU A 34 2.85 5.40 -9.26
N CYS A 35 3.02 4.80 -10.45
CA CYS A 35 2.07 3.85 -11.02
C CYS A 35 1.87 2.63 -10.11
N PRO A 36 0.68 2.42 -9.51
CA PRO A 36 0.48 1.36 -8.53
C PRO A 36 0.51 -0.03 -9.18
N VAL A 37 0.05 -0.17 -10.43
CA VAL A 37 0.13 -1.43 -11.19
C VAL A 37 1.58 -1.87 -11.34
N ARG A 38 2.46 -0.94 -11.73
CA ARG A 38 3.88 -1.21 -11.93
C ARG A 38 4.57 -1.54 -10.61
N ALA A 39 4.27 -0.79 -9.56
CA ALA A 39 4.78 -1.05 -8.22
C ALA A 39 4.40 -2.46 -7.72
N LEU A 40 3.13 -2.85 -7.89
CA LEU A 40 2.65 -4.18 -7.50
C LEU A 40 3.27 -5.30 -8.33
N ARG A 41 3.43 -5.11 -9.66
CA ARG A 41 4.11 -6.09 -10.52
C ARG A 41 5.53 -6.37 -10.04
N ILE A 42 6.32 -5.31 -9.83
CA ILE A 42 7.70 -5.43 -9.34
C ILE A 42 7.74 -6.11 -7.95
N TYR A 43 6.79 -5.78 -7.08
CA TYR A 43 6.70 -6.41 -5.76
C TYR A 43 6.41 -7.92 -5.86
N LEU A 44 5.46 -8.31 -6.71
CA LEU A 44 5.13 -9.72 -6.94
C LEU A 44 6.33 -10.49 -7.50
N GLU A 45 7.00 -9.95 -8.52
CA GLU A 45 8.21 -10.56 -9.10
C GLU A 45 9.31 -10.76 -8.05
N ARG A 46 9.59 -9.73 -7.23
CA ARG A 46 10.64 -9.79 -6.20
C ARG A 46 10.30 -10.73 -5.05
N THR A 47 9.02 -10.92 -4.74
CA THR A 47 8.58 -11.78 -3.62
C THR A 47 8.30 -13.21 -4.03
N GLN A 48 8.10 -13.48 -5.33
CA GLN A 48 7.77 -14.79 -5.87
C GLN A 48 8.71 -15.92 -5.40
N PRO A 49 10.05 -15.75 -5.32
CA PRO A 49 10.95 -16.85 -4.95
C PRO A 49 10.79 -17.37 -3.52
N PHE A 50 10.16 -16.60 -2.64
CA PHE A 50 10.05 -16.95 -1.22
C PHE A 50 8.62 -16.83 -0.68
N ARG A 51 7.64 -16.59 -1.54
CA ARG A 51 6.24 -16.44 -1.17
C ARG A 51 5.69 -17.77 -0.63
N ARG A 52 5.00 -17.70 0.50
CA ARG A 52 4.36 -18.84 1.19
C ARG A 52 2.89 -18.56 1.53
N SER A 53 2.31 -17.54 0.90
CA SER A 53 0.95 -17.09 1.12
C SER A 53 0.35 -16.50 -0.15
N GLU A 54 -0.94 -16.74 -0.34
CA GLU A 54 -1.76 -16.18 -1.41
C GLU A 54 -2.14 -14.71 -1.18
N GLN A 55 -1.90 -14.16 0.02
CA GLN A 55 -2.18 -12.75 0.28
C GLN A 55 -1.23 -11.84 -0.50
N LEU A 56 -1.73 -10.71 -1.01
CA LEU A 56 -0.94 -9.78 -1.84
C LEU A 56 0.40 -9.41 -1.19
N PHE A 57 0.42 -9.03 0.09
CA PHE A 57 1.63 -8.65 0.81
C PHE A 57 2.19 -9.77 1.68
N VAL A 58 3.49 -10.03 1.54
CA VAL A 58 4.26 -10.98 2.34
C VAL A 58 5.44 -10.32 3.07
N CYS A 59 5.78 -10.86 4.24
CA CYS A 59 6.97 -10.48 4.98
C CYS A 59 8.23 -10.80 4.15
N TYR A 60 9.19 -9.88 4.10
CA TYR A 60 10.41 -10.03 3.29
C TYR A 60 11.68 -10.35 4.10
N GLY A 61 11.62 -10.35 5.42
CA GLY A 61 12.77 -10.53 6.31
C GLY A 61 12.50 -11.43 7.52
N GLY A 62 13.59 -11.90 8.13
CA GLY A 62 13.57 -12.73 9.33
C GLY A 62 12.86 -14.08 9.16
N GLN A 63 12.46 -14.67 10.29
CA GLN A 63 11.80 -15.98 10.35
C GLN A 63 10.39 -15.99 9.73
N GLN A 64 9.81 -14.82 9.48
CA GLN A 64 8.47 -14.70 8.89
C GLN A 64 8.50 -14.51 7.37
N LYS A 65 9.69 -14.51 6.74
CA LYS A 65 9.84 -14.32 5.30
C LYS A 65 8.91 -15.25 4.50
N GLY A 66 8.15 -14.67 3.58
CA GLY A 66 7.18 -15.37 2.73
C GLY A 66 5.77 -15.47 3.28
N LYS A 67 5.55 -15.28 4.59
CA LYS A 67 4.22 -15.36 5.20
C LYS A 67 3.44 -14.06 4.99
N ALA A 68 2.11 -14.14 5.10
CA ALA A 68 1.22 -12.99 5.03
C ALA A 68 1.62 -11.88 6.02
N VAL A 69 1.53 -10.63 5.57
CA VAL A 69 1.69 -9.45 6.44
C VAL A 69 0.38 -9.18 7.17
N SER A 70 0.44 -8.92 8.48
CA SER A 70 -0.76 -8.53 9.23
C SER A 70 -1.23 -7.13 8.85
N LYS A 71 -2.54 -6.87 8.97
CA LYS A 71 -3.13 -5.53 8.72
C LYS A 71 -2.41 -4.44 9.51
N GLN A 72 -2.11 -4.69 10.78
CA GLN A 72 -1.39 -3.75 11.65
C GLN A 72 0.01 -3.43 11.12
N ARG A 73 0.73 -4.42 10.59
CA ARG A 73 2.05 -4.20 10.01
C ARG A 73 1.99 -3.39 8.71
N ILE A 74 0.97 -3.62 7.87
CA ILE A 74 0.71 -2.80 6.69
C ILE A 74 0.42 -1.35 7.09
N SER A 75 -0.43 -1.13 8.10
CA SER A 75 -0.72 0.21 8.63
C SER A 75 0.55 0.93 9.10
N HIS A 76 1.43 0.24 9.84
CA HIS A 76 2.72 0.83 10.24
C HIS A 76 3.60 1.18 9.04
N TRP A 77 3.72 0.29 8.05
CA TRP A 77 4.50 0.58 6.84
C TRP A 77 3.99 1.80 6.09
N LEU A 78 2.67 1.99 6.01
CA LEU A 78 2.09 3.16 5.35
C LEU A 78 2.43 4.45 6.09
N VAL A 79 2.29 4.46 7.43
CA VAL A 79 2.63 5.62 8.27
C VAL A 79 4.11 5.95 8.15
N ASP A 80 4.99 4.94 8.23
CA ASP A 80 6.43 5.12 8.08
C ASP A 80 6.81 5.64 6.69
N ALA A 81 6.21 5.11 5.62
CA ALA A 81 6.44 5.58 4.26
C ALA A 81 6.04 7.06 4.08
N ILE A 82 4.89 7.46 4.61
CA ILE A 82 4.44 8.86 4.59
C ILE A 82 5.41 9.74 5.39
N ARG A 83 5.81 9.30 6.58
CA ARG A 83 6.77 10.01 7.43
C ARG A 83 8.10 10.22 6.69
N MET A 84 8.65 9.16 6.09
CA MET A 84 9.89 9.23 5.30
C MET A 84 9.76 10.18 4.12
N ALA A 85 8.61 10.21 3.43
CA ALA A 85 8.37 11.15 2.34
C ALA A 85 8.38 12.61 2.81
N TYR A 86 7.78 12.91 3.96
CA TYR A 86 7.83 14.26 4.55
C TYR A 86 9.23 14.63 5.03
N GLN A 87 9.96 13.69 5.65
CA GLN A 87 11.36 13.90 6.07
C GLN A 87 12.26 14.17 4.86
N ALA A 88 12.15 13.39 3.78
CA ALA A 88 12.91 13.59 2.55
C ALA A 88 12.64 14.94 1.89
N ARG A 89 11.45 15.53 2.13
CA ARG A 89 11.08 16.88 1.68
C ARG A 89 11.45 17.99 2.67
N GLY A 90 12.05 17.66 3.81
CA GLY A 90 12.39 18.62 4.88
C GLY A 90 11.18 19.16 5.65
N LEU A 91 10.03 18.49 5.56
CA LEU A 91 8.76 18.90 6.20
C LEU A 91 8.56 18.27 7.58
N LEU A 92 9.41 17.31 7.96
CA LEU A 92 9.49 16.72 9.29
C LEU A 92 10.97 16.67 9.71
N GLY A 93 11.29 17.34 10.82
CA GLY A 93 12.57 17.28 11.53
C GLY A 93 12.44 16.53 12.84
#